data_AF-A0A6N9AQ97-F1
#
_entry.id   AF-A0A6N9AQ97-F1
#
_cell.length_a   1.000
_cell.length_b   1.000
_cell.length_c   1.000
_cell.angle_alpha   90.00
_cell.angle_beta   90.00
_cell.angle_gamma   90.00
#
_symmetry.space_group_name_H-M   'P 1'
#
loop_
_entity.id
_entity.type
_entity.pdbx_description
1 polymer ?
#
loop_
_entity_poly.entity_id
_entity_poly.type
_entity_poly.pdbx_seq_one_letter_code
_entity_poly.pdbx_strand_id
1 'polypeptide(L)'
;MKLTLTSPRSRAAQLAAIPAPDGCDAQVLRLTGSGGSTILAERDPLSAIYHAILPSMASGEAATWDAAAPEGPAPRCGIEHVCREDRVEVSLGGAPFMTFHHGAAYPKPFINPILTPGGVNMLREPLPAYSEGEHPWQRGLTLMQGAINGVDCWGEFDRPGFGRTAQDEMSIHRGPLSLTIATGNTWYEADRPLMSDRRWYRLFDTGRDAVILDVLFTLITDHGPVTIGSTKEGGFLSIRVNPTMNASGDGRMRNAYGADDETGCWSRRAHWMDYCGPVGGETGETRLTAGFAVFDHPDNLRYPTAWHVRGYGLFAANCWMVWDDHRCEANTETTFRWRVVIHTGDTREAAIADRFLDYVDGPRTQWDQHEA
;
A
#
# COMPACT_ATOMS: atom_id res chain seq x y z
N MET A 1 14.78 -18.01 21.96
CA MET A 1 13.51 -17.61 22.62
C MET A 1 12.37 -18.42 22.03
N LYS A 2 11.25 -18.60 22.74
CA LYS A 2 10.08 -19.29 22.19
C LYS A 2 8.99 -18.29 21.85
N LEU A 3 8.38 -18.48 20.68
CA LEU A 3 7.23 -17.73 20.23
C LEU A 3 6.03 -18.68 20.20
N THR A 4 4.94 -18.32 20.85
CA THR A 4 3.64 -18.96 20.67
C THR A 4 2.67 -17.98 20.02
N LEU A 5 2.06 -18.38 18.91
CA LEU A 5 0.99 -17.63 18.25
C LEU A 5 -0.30 -18.42 18.36
N THR A 6 -1.37 -17.76 18.77
CA THR A 6 -2.72 -18.33 18.82
C THR A 6 -3.64 -17.57 17.89
N SER A 7 -4.31 -18.27 16.98
CA SER A 7 -5.21 -17.61 16.04
C SER A 7 -6.59 -17.37 16.67
N PRO A 8 -7.08 -16.11 16.76
CA PRO A 8 -8.41 -15.83 17.32
C PRO A 8 -9.56 -16.24 16.37
N ARG A 9 -9.23 -16.59 15.13
CA ARG A 9 -10.15 -17.00 14.06
C ARG A 9 -9.46 -17.98 13.12
N SER A 10 -10.22 -18.69 12.30
CA SER A 10 -9.63 -19.43 11.19
C SER A 10 -9.03 -18.45 10.19
N ARG A 11 -7.79 -18.65 9.79
CA ARG A 11 -7.07 -17.79 8.85
C ARG A 11 -6.34 -18.62 7.80
N ALA A 12 -6.28 -18.08 6.58
CA ALA A 12 -5.49 -18.67 5.49
C ALA A 12 -3.99 -18.42 5.69
N ALA A 13 -3.16 -19.09 4.89
CA ALA A 13 -1.72 -18.83 4.87
C ALA A 13 -1.47 -17.43 4.28
N GLN A 14 -0.90 -16.53 5.09
CA GLN A 14 -0.67 -15.14 4.70
C GLN A 14 0.25 -14.42 5.68
N LEU A 15 0.67 -13.22 5.28
CA LEU A 15 1.48 -12.30 6.07
C LEU A 15 0.80 -12.00 7.43
N ALA A 16 1.56 -12.10 8.51
CA ALA A 16 1.16 -11.70 9.84
C ALA A 16 2.17 -10.70 10.42
N ALA A 17 1.67 -9.76 11.21
CA ALA A 17 2.47 -8.90 12.07
C ALA A 17 2.57 -9.53 13.46
N ILE A 18 3.78 -9.64 13.98
CA ILE A 18 4.11 -10.25 15.27
C ILE A 18 4.88 -9.20 16.06
N PRO A 19 4.34 -8.66 17.16
CA PRO A 19 5.09 -7.73 18.02
C PRO A 19 6.46 -8.32 18.39
N ALA A 20 7.50 -7.52 18.24
CA ALA A 20 8.84 -7.93 18.64
C ALA A 20 8.91 -8.09 20.16
N PRO A 21 9.68 -9.06 20.67
CA PRO A 21 9.91 -9.18 22.10
C PRO A 21 10.87 -8.08 22.57
N ASP A 22 10.73 -7.67 23.82
CA ASP A 22 11.56 -6.61 24.41
C ASP A 22 13.05 -6.94 24.29
N GLY A 23 13.84 -5.93 23.91
CA GLY A 23 15.30 -6.04 23.77
C GLY A 23 15.77 -6.85 22.55
N CYS A 24 14.88 -7.28 21.66
CA CYS A 24 15.26 -7.98 20.44
C CYS A 24 15.37 -7.06 19.22
N ASP A 25 16.60 -6.82 18.78
CA ASP A 25 16.91 -5.98 17.61
C ASP A 25 17.38 -6.77 16.38
N ALA A 26 17.25 -8.10 16.44
CA ALA A 26 17.62 -8.97 15.32
C ALA A 26 16.78 -8.61 14.09
N GLN A 27 17.42 -8.28 12.96
CA GLN A 27 16.69 -7.90 11.74
C GLN A 27 15.90 -9.07 11.14
N VAL A 28 16.32 -10.30 11.42
CA VAL A 28 15.68 -11.53 10.95
C VAL A 28 15.67 -12.55 12.07
N LEU A 29 14.55 -13.23 12.23
CA LEU A 29 14.43 -14.43 13.05
C LEU A 29 14.10 -15.63 12.17
N ARG A 30 14.74 -16.76 12.44
CA ARG A 30 14.32 -18.09 11.98
C ARG A 30 13.39 -18.68 13.04
N LEU A 31 12.18 -19.04 12.64
CA LEU A 31 11.18 -19.69 13.46
C LEU A 31 11.12 -21.17 13.09
N THR A 32 11.46 -22.05 14.02
CA THR A 32 11.50 -23.51 13.82
C THR A 32 10.36 -24.17 14.59
N GLY A 33 9.43 -24.81 13.88
CA GLY A 33 8.32 -25.54 14.48
C GLY A 33 8.69 -26.96 14.94
N SER A 34 7.82 -27.60 15.73
CA SER A 34 8.05 -28.93 16.31
C SER A 34 8.28 -30.06 15.29
N GLY A 35 7.77 -29.91 14.06
CA GLY A 35 7.99 -30.85 12.95
C GLY A 35 9.25 -30.57 12.12
N GLY A 36 10.10 -29.63 12.54
CA GLY A 36 11.29 -29.20 11.80
C GLY A 36 11.01 -28.22 10.66
N SER A 37 9.77 -27.78 10.48
CA SER A 37 9.41 -26.72 9.52
C SER A 37 10.06 -25.40 9.94
N THR A 38 10.59 -24.65 8.97
CA THR A 38 11.20 -23.35 9.24
C THR A 38 10.54 -22.27 8.41
N ILE A 39 10.23 -21.14 9.04
CA ILE A 39 9.84 -19.90 8.37
C ILE A 39 10.76 -18.76 8.84
N LEU A 40 10.83 -17.70 8.05
CA LEU A 40 11.55 -16.49 8.42
C LEU A 40 10.57 -15.44 8.89
N ALA A 41 11.03 -14.62 9.83
CA ALA A 41 10.36 -13.41 10.27
C ALA A 41 11.30 -12.22 10.06
N GLU A 42 10.87 -11.24 9.28
CA GLU A 42 11.64 -10.03 8.94
C GLU A 42 11.19 -8.88 9.81
N ARG A 43 12.12 -8.24 10.53
CA ARG A 43 11.79 -7.08 11.36
C ARG A 43 11.36 -5.92 10.47
N ASP A 44 10.36 -5.19 10.92
CA ASP A 44 10.00 -3.92 10.34
C ASP A 44 11.11 -2.90 10.65
N PRO A 45 11.59 -2.16 9.65
CA PRO A 45 12.68 -1.21 9.84
C PRO A 45 12.27 0.01 10.67
N LEU A 46 10.96 0.27 10.81
CA LEU A 46 10.43 1.47 11.46
C LEU A 46 9.65 1.18 12.75
N SER A 47 9.43 -0.09 13.08
CA SER A 47 8.64 -0.49 14.25
C SER A 47 9.15 -1.77 14.88
N ALA A 48 8.76 -1.99 16.14
CA ALA A 48 9.03 -3.21 16.89
C ALA A 48 8.05 -4.33 16.48
N ILE A 49 8.01 -4.64 15.18
CA ILE A 49 7.12 -5.65 14.59
C ILE A 49 7.95 -6.55 13.70
N TYR A 50 7.76 -7.86 13.80
CA TYR A 50 8.21 -8.82 12.80
C TYR A 50 7.07 -9.17 11.86
N HIS A 51 7.40 -9.31 10.58
CA HIS A 51 6.50 -9.84 9.57
C HIS A 51 6.90 -11.26 9.22
N ALA A 52 5.94 -12.18 9.15
CA ALA A 52 6.17 -13.56 8.72
C ALA A 52 4.99 -14.04 7.86
N ILE A 53 5.28 -14.86 6.83
CA ILE A 53 4.23 -15.57 6.09
C ILE A 53 3.90 -16.84 6.88
N LEU A 54 2.83 -16.77 7.66
CA LEU A 54 2.39 -17.88 8.51
C LEU A 54 1.55 -18.87 7.70
N PRO A 55 1.57 -20.18 8.05
CA PRO A 55 0.64 -21.14 7.49
C PRO A 55 -0.82 -20.82 7.90
N SER A 56 -1.77 -21.54 7.29
CA SER A 56 -3.16 -21.50 7.73
C SER A 56 -3.26 -22.01 9.17
N MET A 57 -4.14 -21.40 9.96
CA MET A 57 -4.41 -21.80 11.33
C MET A 57 -5.92 -21.84 11.57
N ALA A 58 -6.40 -22.87 12.25
CA ALA A 58 -7.78 -22.94 12.71
C ALA A 58 -8.03 -21.97 13.87
N SER A 59 -9.29 -21.61 14.09
CA SER A 59 -9.68 -20.82 15.27
C SER A 59 -9.28 -21.52 16.56
N GLY A 60 -8.59 -20.80 17.44
CA GLY A 60 -8.06 -21.31 18.71
C GLY A 60 -6.81 -22.18 18.58
N GLU A 61 -6.35 -22.46 17.36
CA GLU A 61 -5.09 -23.18 17.16
C GLU A 61 -3.92 -22.36 17.68
N ALA A 62 -3.04 -23.03 18.45
CA ALA A 62 -1.79 -22.46 18.91
C ALA A 62 -0.64 -23.20 18.25
N ALA A 63 0.32 -22.45 17.71
CA ALA A 63 1.56 -22.97 17.20
C ALA A 63 2.72 -22.34 17.97
N THR A 64 3.73 -23.14 18.27
CA THR A 64 4.92 -22.72 19.00
C THR A 64 6.15 -22.94 18.14
N TRP A 65 7.02 -21.93 18.10
CA TRP A 65 8.27 -21.93 17.36
C TRP A 65 9.44 -21.59 18.26
N ASP A 66 10.54 -22.29 18.08
CA ASP A 66 11.84 -21.84 18.56
C ASP A 66 12.33 -20.73 17.62
N ALA A 67 12.56 -19.56 18.19
CA ALA A 67 12.98 -18.35 17.48
C ALA A 67 14.42 -18.01 17.83
N ALA A 68 15.25 -17.86 16.80
CA ALA A 68 16.66 -17.46 16.91
C ALA A 68 17.07 -16.64 15.69
N ALA A 69 18.11 -15.82 15.82
CA ALA A 69 18.76 -15.25 14.64
C ALA A 69 19.32 -16.39 13.76
N PRO A 70 19.20 -16.31 12.42
CA PRO A 70 19.74 -17.34 11.54
C PRO A 70 21.27 -17.43 11.66
N GLU A 71 21.81 -18.64 11.54
CA GLU A 71 23.24 -18.85 11.37
C GLU A 71 23.66 -18.43 9.96
N GLY A 72 24.52 -17.40 9.86
CA GLY A 72 24.96 -16.84 8.59
C GLY A 72 24.01 -15.80 7.98
N PRO A 73 24.28 -15.34 6.74
CA PRO A 73 23.45 -14.34 6.09
C PRO A 73 22.04 -14.89 5.83
N ALA A 74 21.01 -14.10 6.16
CA ALA A 74 19.65 -14.44 5.80
C ALA A 74 19.51 -14.55 4.27
N PRO A 75 18.71 -15.50 3.75
CA PRO A 75 18.42 -15.55 2.33
C PRO A 75 17.71 -14.25 1.92
N ARG A 76 17.75 -13.92 0.62
CA ARG A 76 16.96 -12.82 0.08
C ARG A 76 15.62 -13.37 -0.40
N CYS A 77 14.59 -12.54 -0.37
CA CYS A 77 13.29 -12.84 -0.98
C CYS A 77 13.43 -13.13 -2.49
N GLY A 78 12.38 -13.65 -3.12
CA GLY A 78 12.29 -13.90 -4.56
C GLY A 78 12.04 -12.67 -5.42
N ILE A 79 11.79 -11.50 -4.82
CA ILE A 79 11.56 -10.24 -5.55
C ILE A 79 12.87 -9.76 -6.18
N GLU A 80 12.88 -9.43 -7.46
CA GLU A 80 14.03 -8.85 -8.14
C GLU A 80 13.74 -7.40 -8.54
N HIS A 81 14.79 -6.58 -8.72
CA HIS A 81 14.64 -5.22 -9.21
C HIS A 81 15.80 -4.83 -10.11
N VAL A 82 15.52 -3.88 -11.01
CA VAL A 82 16.53 -3.22 -11.83
C VAL A 82 16.35 -1.71 -11.77
N CYS A 83 17.38 -1.01 -11.29
CA CYS A 83 17.40 0.44 -11.28
C CYS A 83 17.75 0.98 -12.67
N ARG A 84 16.98 1.97 -13.11
CA ARG A 84 17.25 2.82 -14.27
C ARG A 84 17.41 4.26 -13.77
N GLU A 85 17.72 5.17 -14.68
CA GLU A 85 17.86 6.59 -14.37
C GLU A 85 16.57 7.21 -13.81
N ASP A 86 15.41 6.82 -14.36
CA ASP A 86 14.12 7.45 -14.13
C ASP A 86 13.07 6.53 -13.51
N ARG A 87 13.42 5.28 -13.24
CA ARG A 87 12.50 4.25 -12.74
C ARG A 87 13.21 3.05 -12.09
N VAL A 88 12.43 2.28 -11.36
CA VAL A 88 12.80 0.96 -10.83
C VAL A 88 11.82 -0.08 -11.38
N GLU A 89 12.35 -1.04 -12.13
CA GLU A 89 11.60 -2.18 -12.66
C GLU A 89 11.64 -3.30 -11.62
N VAL A 90 10.49 -3.86 -11.23
CA VAL A 90 10.38 -4.90 -10.19
C VAL A 90 9.72 -6.17 -10.75
N SER A 91 10.34 -7.32 -10.47
CA SER A 91 9.82 -8.65 -10.79
C SER A 91 9.49 -9.42 -9.51
N LEU A 92 8.40 -10.20 -9.53
CA LEU A 92 7.94 -11.02 -8.42
C LEU A 92 7.46 -12.37 -8.96
N GLY A 93 7.93 -13.47 -8.35
CA GLY A 93 7.65 -14.82 -8.83
C GLY A 93 8.28 -15.13 -10.20
N GLY A 94 9.44 -14.53 -10.49
CA GLY A 94 10.16 -14.74 -11.76
C GLY A 94 9.57 -14.03 -12.99
N ALA A 95 8.55 -13.18 -12.81
CA ALA A 95 7.92 -12.42 -13.88
C ALA A 95 7.83 -10.92 -13.53
N PRO A 96 7.76 -10.02 -14.54
CA PRO A 96 7.52 -8.59 -14.31
C PRO A 96 6.28 -8.35 -13.44
N PHE A 97 6.37 -7.38 -12.52
CA PHE A 97 5.28 -7.06 -11.61
C PHE A 97 4.91 -5.59 -11.64
N MET A 98 5.82 -4.70 -11.27
CA MET A 98 5.52 -3.28 -11.19
C MET A 98 6.70 -2.43 -11.62
N THR A 99 6.44 -1.18 -12.01
CA THR A 99 7.48 -0.18 -12.25
C THR A 99 7.20 1.05 -11.40
N PHE A 100 8.19 1.48 -10.62
CA PHE A 100 8.15 2.73 -9.85
C PHE A 100 8.86 3.82 -10.66
N HIS A 101 8.12 4.84 -11.09
CA HIS A 101 8.64 5.96 -11.86
C HIS A 101 8.95 7.14 -10.95
N HIS A 102 10.15 7.70 -11.08
CA HIS A 102 10.64 8.83 -10.29
C HIS A 102 11.41 9.88 -11.12
N GLY A 103 11.43 9.74 -12.45
CA GLY A 103 12.03 10.73 -13.34
C GLY A 103 11.22 12.00 -13.50
N ALA A 104 11.85 13.03 -14.06
CA ALA A 104 11.26 14.36 -14.25
C ALA A 104 10.26 14.47 -15.42
N ALA A 105 9.98 13.36 -16.13
CA ALA A 105 9.01 13.33 -17.23
C ALA A 105 7.57 13.64 -16.75
N TYR A 106 7.29 13.40 -15.47
CA TYR A 106 6.00 13.69 -14.85
C TYR A 106 6.20 14.48 -13.55
N PRO A 107 5.21 15.32 -13.16
CA PRO A 107 5.33 16.15 -11.96
C PRO A 107 5.38 15.40 -10.63
N LYS A 108 5.07 14.10 -10.60
CA LYS A 108 4.95 13.31 -9.37
C LYS A 108 5.42 11.87 -9.61
N PRO A 109 6.10 11.23 -8.64
CA PRO A 109 6.38 9.79 -8.70
C PRO A 109 5.09 8.96 -8.67
N PHE A 110 5.08 7.83 -9.39
CA PHE A 110 3.93 6.92 -9.45
C PHE A 110 4.38 5.47 -9.71
N ILE A 111 3.48 4.51 -9.44
CA ILE A 111 3.67 3.11 -9.81
C ILE A 111 2.72 2.77 -10.96
N ASN A 112 3.29 2.37 -12.10
CA ASN A 112 2.59 1.87 -13.28
C ASN A 112 3.62 1.23 -14.24
N PRO A 113 3.35 0.06 -14.84
CA PRO A 113 2.20 -0.81 -14.59
C PRO A 113 2.25 -1.47 -13.22
N ILE A 114 1.13 -2.05 -12.81
CA ILE A 114 1.11 -3.22 -11.92
C ILE A 114 0.42 -4.33 -12.70
N LEU A 115 1.11 -5.45 -12.87
CA LEU A 115 0.75 -6.51 -13.80
C LEU A 115 0.05 -7.68 -13.10
N THR A 116 -0.94 -8.25 -13.75
CA THR A 116 -1.49 -9.58 -13.40
C THR A 116 -0.44 -10.68 -13.57
N PRO A 117 -0.69 -11.92 -13.08
CA PRO A 117 0.17 -13.06 -13.42
C PRO A 117 0.31 -13.30 -14.94
N GLY A 118 -0.71 -12.92 -15.72
CA GLY A 118 -0.72 -12.99 -17.18
C GLY A 118 -0.05 -11.80 -17.88
N GLY A 119 0.55 -10.86 -17.15
CA GLY A 119 1.26 -9.72 -17.74
C GLY A 119 0.38 -8.58 -18.25
N VAL A 120 -0.89 -8.52 -17.83
CA VAL A 120 -1.82 -7.44 -18.22
C VAL A 120 -1.78 -6.32 -17.18
N ASN A 121 -1.71 -5.06 -17.62
CA ASN A 121 -1.70 -3.90 -16.72
C ASN A 121 -3.07 -3.67 -16.08
N MET A 122 -3.11 -3.65 -14.74
CA MET A 122 -4.31 -3.40 -13.95
C MET A 122 -4.56 -1.91 -13.67
N LEU A 123 -3.62 -1.04 -14.03
CA LEU A 123 -3.73 0.40 -13.82
C LEU A 123 -4.04 1.11 -15.14
N ARG A 124 -4.64 2.31 -15.04
CA ARG A 124 -4.82 3.18 -16.20
C ARG A 124 -3.47 3.60 -16.75
N GLU A 125 -3.21 3.32 -18.02
CA GLU A 125 -1.99 3.79 -18.67
C GLU A 125 -1.91 5.32 -18.67
N PRO A 126 -0.70 5.91 -18.49
CA PRO A 126 -0.50 7.35 -18.59
C PRO A 126 -1.03 7.90 -19.92
N LEU A 127 -1.85 8.95 -19.85
CA LEU A 127 -2.32 9.63 -21.05
C LEU A 127 -1.29 10.67 -21.53
N PRO A 128 -1.16 10.87 -22.85
CA PRO A 128 -0.17 11.79 -23.40
C PRO A 128 -0.52 13.27 -23.16
N ALA A 129 -1.80 13.60 -23.01
CA ALA A 129 -2.25 14.97 -22.78
C ALA A 129 -3.62 15.02 -22.08
N TYR A 130 -3.95 16.20 -21.55
CA TYR A 130 -5.29 16.51 -21.07
C TYR A 130 -6.29 16.60 -22.23
N SER A 131 -7.48 16.05 -22.02
CA SER A 131 -8.68 16.33 -22.79
C SER A 131 -9.84 16.57 -21.82
N GLU A 132 -10.88 17.26 -22.27
CA GLU A 132 -12.02 17.57 -21.42
C GLU A 132 -12.65 16.29 -20.82
N GLY A 133 -12.83 16.27 -19.50
CA GLY A 133 -13.33 15.11 -18.75
C GLY A 133 -12.27 14.06 -18.38
N GLU A 134 -11.06 14.14 -18.95
CA GLU A 134 -9.96 13.23 -18.66
C GLU A 134 -9.05 13.78 -17.54
N HIS A 135 -8.42 12.84 -16.83
CA HIS A 135 -7.58 13.14 -15.66
C HIS A 135 -6.21 12.50 -15.87
N PRO A 136 -5.36 13.04 -16.78
CA PRO A 136 -4.10 12.41 -17.19
C PRO A 136 -3.07 12.24 -16.05
N TRP A 137 -3.24 12.99 -14.95
CA TRP A 137 -2.42 12.88 -13.74
C TRP A 137 -2.73 11.65 -12.88
N GLN A 138 -3.87 10.97 -13.10
CA GLN A 138 -4.26 9.75 -12.39
C GLN A 138 -3.55 8.51 -12.99
N ARG A 139 -2.22 8.46 -12.86
CA ARG A 139 -1.32 7.49 -13.52
C ARG A 139 -1.15 6.17 -12.77
N GLY A 140 -2.24 5.59 -12.27
CA GLY A 140 -2.19 4.36 -11.51
C GLY A 140 -2.10 4.61 -10.01
N LEU A 141 -1.12 4.04 -9.31
CA LEU A 141 -0.92 4.28 -7.87
C LEU A 141 0.00 5.50 -7.69
N THR A 142 -0.56 6.59 -7.16
CA THR A 142 0.13 7.88 -7.00
C THR A 142 -0.23 8.49 -5.64
N LEU A 143 0.71 9.20 -5.02
CA LEU A 143 0.44 9.98 -3.81
C LEU A 143 0.22 11.46 -4.15
N MET A 144 -0.96 12.00 -3.84
CA MET A 144 -1.44 13.31 -4.31
C MET A 144 -2.34 13.99 -3.27
N GLN A 145 -2.43 15.32 -3.26
CA GLN A 145 -3.36 16.02 -2.36
C GLN A 145 -3.82 17.35 -2.95
N GLY A 146 -5.13 17.63 -2.94
CA GLY A 146 -5.70 18.76 -3.70
C GLY A 146 -5.61 20.17 -3.08
N ALA A 147 -5.02 20.34 -1.91
CA ALA A 147 -4.84 21.62 -1.21
C ALA A 147 -3.77 21.55 -0.10
N ILE A 148 -2.49 21.74 -0.44
CA ILE A 148 -1.39 21.95 0.52
C ILE A 148 -1.11 23.45 0.60
N ASN A 149 -1.42 24.09 1.72
CA ASN A 149 -1.36 25.55 1.87
C ASN A 149 -2.13 26.28 0.74
N GLY A 150 -3.24 25.69 0.28
CA GLY A 150 -4.07 26.20 -0.82
C GLY A 150 -3.57 25.87 -2.23
N VAL A 151 -2.42 25.19 -2.38
CA VAL A 151 -1.88 24.72 -3.67
C VAL A 151 -2.47 23.36 -4.02
N ASP A 152 -2.96 23.20 -5.25
CA ASP A 152 -3.45 21.92 -5.76
C ASP A 152 -2.27 21.01 -6.16
N CYS A 153 -1.96 20.04 -5.31
CA CYS A 153 -0.97 19.01 -5.59
C CYS A 153 -1.64 17.68 -6.01
N TRP A 154 -2.86 17.73 -6.52
CA TRP A 154 -3.59 16.64 -7.16
C TRP A 154 -3.59 16.84 -8.68
N GLY A 155 -4.05 18.00 -9.15
CA GLY A 155 -3.99 18.40 -10.55
C GLY A 155 -2.56 18.62 -11.05
N GLU A 156 -2.42 18.67 -12.38
CA GLU A 156 -1.14 18.91 -13.07
C GLU A 156 -1.34 19.86 -14.26
N PHE A 157 -1.70 21.10 -13.95
CA PHE A 157 -1.85 22.14 -14.97
C PHE A 157 -0.64 23.05 -14.97
N ASP A 158 -0.20 23.47 -16.16
CA ASP A 158 0.91 24.39 -16.34
C ASP A 158 0.47 25.86 -16.11
N ARG A 159 0.18 26.19 -14.85
CA ARG A 159 -0.18 27.54 -14.38
C ARG A 159 0.00 27.65 -12.86
N PRO A 160 0.03 28.87 -12.28
CA PRO A 160 0.09 29.05 -10.83
C PRO A 160 -1.05 28.33 -10.08
N GLY A 161 -0.78 27.92 -8.84
CA GLY A 161 -1.73 27.18 -8.00
C GLY A 161 -1.64 25.67 -8.09
N PHE A 162 -0.74 25.10 -8.90
CA PHE A 162 -0.55 23.65 -9.04
C PHE A 162 0.84 23.20 -8.61
N GLY A 163 0.91 22.09 -7.90
CA GLY A 163 2.13 21.58 -7.31
C GLY A 163 2.74 20.37 -8.01
N ARG A 164 4.04 20.19 -7.76
CA ARG A 164 4.85 19.03 -8.18
C ARG A 164 5.57 18.44 -6.97
N THR A 165 6.01 17.19 -7.10
CA THR A 165 6.83 16.49 -6.13
C THR A 165 8.14 16.09 -6.78
N ALA A 166 9.26 16.60 -6.27
CA ALA A 166 10.58 16.10 -6.65
C ALA A 166 10.99 14.97 -5.70
N GLN A 167 11.60 13.93 -6.24
CA GLN A 167 12.21 12.88 -5.43
C GLN A 167 13.68 13.21 -5.23
N ASP A 168 14.03 13.57 -4.00
CA ASP A 168 15.37 14.05 -3.65
C ASP A 168 16.31 12.89 -3.31
N GLU A 169 15.76 11.84 -2.69
CA GLU A 169 16.51 10.68 -2.23
C GLU A 169 15.75 9.37 -2.50
N MET A 170 16.50 8.29 -2.76
CA MET A 170 15.95 6.94 -2.88
C MET A 170 16.93 5.89 -2.38
N SER A 171 16.41 4.92 -1.64
CA SER A 171 17.12 3.69 -1.30
C SER A 171 16.24 2.48 -1.54
N ILE A 172 16.87 1.35 -1.89
CA ILE A 172 16.18 0.08 -2.07
C ILE A 172 16.84 -0.94 -1.15
N HIS A 173 16.04 -1.54 -0.28
CA HIS A 173 16.46 -2.61 0.60
C HIS A 173 15.75 -3.91 0.22
N ARG A 174 16.49 -5.01 0.14
CA ARG A 174 15.97 -6.34 -0.16
C ARG A 174 16.25 -7.26 1.01
N GLY A 175 15.21 -7.53 1.80
CA GLY A 175 15.22 -8.43 2.94
C GLY A 175 14.91 -9.88 2.55
N PRO A 176 14.77 -10.78 3.55
CA PRO A 176 14.37 -12.17 3.33
C PRO A 176 12.94 -12.38 2.88
N LEU A 177 12.03 -11.47 3.19
CA LEU A 177 10.59 -11.54 2.87
C LEU A 177 10.11 -10.36 2.03
N SER A 178 10.85 -9.26 1.96
CA SER A 178 10.37 -8.05 1.29
C SER A 178 11.42 -7.32 0.46
N LEU A 179 10.94 -6.49 -0.47
CA LEU A 179 11.69 -5.42 -1.11
C LEU A 179 11.05 -4.10 -0.68
N THR A 180 11.85 -3.18 -0.17
CA THR A 180 11.43 -1.85 0.25
C THR A 180 12.06 -0.80 -0.64
N ILE A 181 11.25 0.04 -1.28
CA ILE A 181 11.69 1.30 -1.89
C ILE A 181 11.36 2.42 -0.89
N ALA A 182 12.38 3.09 -0.37
CA ALA A 182 12.24 4.22 0.53
C ALA A 182 12.67 5.50 -0.17
N THR A 183 11.86 6.55 -0.12
CA THR A 183 12.12 7.83 -0.80
C THR A 183 11.97 9.02 0.14
N GLY A 184 12.77 10.06 -0.11
CA GLY A 184 12.62 11.40 0.45
C GLY A 184 12.23 12.35 -0.67
N ASN A 185 11.22 13.18 -0.45
CA ASN A 185 10.62 14.02 -1.50
C ASN A 185 10.30 15.41 -0.98
N THR A 186 10.38 16.42 -1.84
CA THR A 186 9.96 17.78 -1.57
C THR A 186 8.83 18.20 -2.52
N TRP A 187 7.79 18.81 -1.98
CA TRP A 187 6.63 19.32 -2.72
C TRP A 187 6.84 20.80 -3.01
N TYR A 188 6.54 21.23 -4.24
CA TYR A 188 6.77 22.60 -4.70
C TYR A 188 5.54 23.17 -5.38
N GLU A 189 5.34 24.49 -5.25
CA GLU A 189 4.63 25.31 -6.22
C GLU A 189 5.68 26.10 -7.03
N ALA A 190 5.82 25.80 -8.32
CA ALA A 190 6.96 26.26 -9.12
C ALA A 190 8.31 25.90 -8.43
N ASP A 191 9.01 26.91 -7.91
CA ASP A 191 10.28 26.77 -7.18
C ASP A 191 10.14 26.97 -5.65
N ARG A 192 8.94 27.28 -5.17
CA ARG A 192 8.67 27.50 -3.74
C ARG A 192 8.40 26.14 -3.07
N PRO A 193 9.24 25.69 -2.13
CA PRO A 193 8.96 24.46 -1.38
C PRO A 193 7.76 24.67 -0.44
N LEU A 194 6.93 23.64 -0.31
CA LEU A 194 5.71 23.63 0.49
C LEU A 194 5.85 22.78 1.75
N MET A 195 6.37 21.56 1.57
CA MET A 195 6.58 20.55 2.61
C MET A 195 7.47 19.44 2.04
N SER A 196 8.04 18.63 2.91
CA SER A 196 8.69 17.37 2.54
C SER A 196 7.84 16.16 2.90
N ASP A 197 8.16 15.01 2.32
CA ASP A 197 7.66 13.72 2.77
C ASP A 197 8.75 12.63 2.76
N ARG A 198 8.52 11.57 3.52
CA ARG A 198 9.22 10.29 3.39
C ARG A 198 8.22 9.19 3.07
N ARG A 199 8.53 8.35 2.09
CA ARG A 199 7.68 7.24 1.63
C ARG A 199 8.38 5.91 1.77
N TRP A 200 7.63 4.88 2.13
CA TRP A 200 8.10 3.50 2.14
C TRP A 200 7.09 2.64 1.38
N TYR A 201 7.56 1.98 0.34
CA TYR A 201 6.81 1.00 -0.44
C TYR A 201 7.41 -0.37 -0.17
N ARG A 202 6.81 -1.13 0.76
CA ARG A 202 7.30 -2.45 1.16
C ARG A 202 6.47 -3.53 0.49
N LEU A 203 7.05 -4.11 -0.57
CA LEU A 203 6.49 -5.22 -1.31
C LEU A 203 6.91 -6.54 -0.66
N PHE A 204 5.95 -7.38 -0.28
CA PHE A 204 6.23 -8.70 0.28
C PHE A 204 6.23 -9.78 -0.80
N ASP A 205 7.09 -10.78 -0.60
CA ASP A 205 7.24 -11.94 -1.46
C ASP A 205 6.13 -12.96 -1.20
N THR A 206 4.90 -12.59 -1.56
CA THR A 206 3.70 -13.42 -1.43
C THR A 206 3.24 -13.95 -2.80
N GLY A 207 2.27 -14.87 -2.77
CA GLY A 207 1.68 -15.45 -3.97
C GLY A 207 1.09 -14.39 -4.92
N ARG A 208 1.18 -14.65 -6.23
CA ARG A 208 0.71 -13.73 -7.28
C ARG A 208 -0.81 -13.63 -7.39
N ASP A 209 -1.54 -14.46 -6.64
CA ASP A 209 -2.98 -14.38 -6.41
C ASP A 209 -3.36 -13.30 -5.39
N ALA A 210 -2.44 -12.95 -4.48
CA ALA A 210 -2.62 -11.87 -3.51
C ALA A 210 -1.26 -11.31 -3.04
N VAL A 211 -0.81 -10.27 -3.73
CA VAL A 211 0.44 -9.56 -3.43
C VAL A 211 0.18 -8.46 -2.40
N ILE A 212 1.03 -8.37 -1.38
CA ILE A 212 0.93 -7.33 -0.34
C ILE A 212 1.97 -6.23 -0.61
N LEU A 213 1.48 -4.99 -0.70
CA LEU A 213 2.28 -3.78 -0.75
C LEU A 213 1.86 -2.85 0.41
N ASP A 214 2.72 -2.72 1.41
CA ASP A 214 2.52 -1.72 2.46
C ASP A 214 3.08 -0.37 2.01
N VAL A 215 2.30 0.70 2.20
CA VAL A 215 2.65 2.08 1.87
C VAL A 215 2.63 2.91 3.14
N LEU A 216 3.79 3.44 3.51
CA LEU A 216 3.93 4.44 4.55
C LEU A 216 4.20 5.79 3.91
N PHE A 217 3.51 6.83 4.39
CA PHE A 217 3.73 8.21 3.99
C PHE A 217 3.85 9.07 5.24
N THR A 218 4.99 9.71 5.44
CA THR A 218 5.20 10.66 6.54
C THR A 218 5.36 12.05 5.96
N LEU A 219 4.36 12.91 6.21
CA LEU A 219 4.41 14.33 5.89
C LEU A 219 5.28 15.06 6.91
N ILE A 220 6.12 15.98 6.45
CA ILE A 220 7.08 16.73 7.26
C ILE A 220 6.92 18.23 6.96
N THR A 221 6.64 19.03 7.99
CA THR A 221 6.42 20.48 7.86
C THR A 221 7.70 21.31 8.08
N ASP A 222 8.77 20.94 7.39
CA ASP A 222 10.11 21.55 7.48
C ASP A 222 10.25 22.90 6.78
N HIS A 223 9.29 23.27 5.92
CA HIS A 223 9.22 24.56 5.23
C HIS A 223 8.22 25.55 5.85
N GLY A 224 7.82 25.31 7.10
CA GLY A 224 6.83 26.11 7.84
C GLY A 224 5.54 25.32 8.12
N PRO A 225 4.55 25.93 8.78
CA PRO A 225 3.28 25.26 9.05
C PRO A 225 2.56 24.91 7.74
N VAL A 226 1.86 23.77 7.76
CA VAL A 226 1.12 23.26 6.60
C VAL A 226 -0.35 23.14 6.96
N THR A 227 -1.21 23.77 6.16
CA THR A 227 -2.65 23.53 6.17
C THR A 227 -2.99 22.57 5.05
N ILE A 228 -3.53 21.40 5.42
CA ILE A 228 -4.07 20.41 4.49
C ILE A 228 -5.57 20.68 4.34
N GLY A 229 -5.98 21.12 3.16
CA GLY A 229 -7.34 21.57 2.90
C GLY A 229 -8.37 20.44 2.77
N SER A 230 -9.59 20.72 3.19
CA SER A 230 -10.79 19.92 2.97
C SER A 230 -11.19 19.92 1.50
N THR A 231 -10.85 18.85 0.77
CA THR A 231 -11.25 18.71 -0.63
C THR A 231 -11.67 17.28 -0.96
N LYS A 232 -12.53 17.13 -1.97
CA LYS A 232 -12.84 15.80 -2.53
C LYS A 232 -11.59 15.10 -3.10
N GLU A 233 -10.60 15.88 -3.52
CA GLU A 233 -9.30 15.46 -4.08
C GLU A 233 -8.19 15.40 -3.00
N GLY A 234 -8.57 15.29 -1.73
CA GLY A 234 -7.65 15.30 -0.60
C GLY A 234 -6.98 13.97 -0.27
N GLY A 235 -7.23 12.89 -1.02
CA GLY A 235 -6.71 11.57 -0.66
C GLY A 235 -5.27 11.34 -1.10
N PHE A 236 -4.32 11.26 -0.15
CA PHE A 236 -2.91 10.95 -0.42
C PHE A 236 -2.77 9.72 -1.30
N LEU A 237 -3.07 8.52 -0.80
CA LEU A 237 -2.97 7.29 -1.60
C LEU A 237 -4.15 7.19 -2.58
N SER A 238 -3.86 7.35 -3.87
CA SER A 238 -4.83 7.23 -4.96
C SER A 238 -4.44 6.10 -5.92
N ILE A 239 -5.44 5.35 -6.37
CA ILE A 239 -5.30 4.30 -7.40
C ILE A 239 -6.31 4.57 -8.52
N ARG A 240 -5.81 4.58 -9.76
CA ARG A 240 -6.64 4.56 -10.98
C ARG A 240 -6.49 3.22 -11.71
N VAL A 241 -7.55 2.41 -11.71
CA VAL A 241 -7.57 1.10 -12.36
C VAL A 241 -7.69 1.20 -13.88
N ASN A 242 -7.37 0.10 -14.57
CA ASN A 242 -7.53 -0.04 -16.01
C ASN A 242 -8.99 0.25 -16.43
N PRO A 243 -9.25 0.96 -17.55
CA PRO A 243 -10.61 1.24 -18.02
C PRO A 243 -11.53 0.03 -18.16
N THR A 244 -11.01 -1.15 -18.49
CA THR A 244 -11.82 -2.38 -18.58
C THR A 244 -12.40 -2.80 -17.22
N MET A 245 -11.80 -2.32 -16.13
CA MET A 245 -12.19 -2.58 -14.75
C MET A 245 -13.10 -1.47 -14.19
N ASN A 246 -13.53 -0.47 -14.98
CA ASN A 246 -14.40 0.59 -14.50
C ASN A 246 -15.73 0.03 -13.96
N ALA A 247 -16.20 0.56 -12.83
CA ALA A 247 -17.44 0.11 -12.20
C ALA A 247 -18.69 0.73 -12.85
N SER A 248 -18.51 1.75 -13.69
CA SER A 248 -19.53 2.17 -14.65
C SER A 248 -19.71 1.16 -15.80
N GLY A 249 -18.85 0.15 -15.91
CA GLY A 249 -18.93 -0.98 -16.83
C GLY A 249 -18.97 -2.31 -16.07
N ASP A 250 -18.07 -3.23 -16.43
CA ASP A 250 -18.04 -4.60 -15.86
C ASP A 250 -17.35 -4.70 -14.50
N GLY A 251 -16.73 -3.61 -14.03
CA GLY A 251 -16.06 -3.56 -12.73
C GLY A 251 -16.99 -3.42 -11.54
N ARG A 252 -16.40 -3.42 -10.35
CA ARG A 252 -17.08 -3.30 -9.05
C ARG A 252 -16.19 -2.51 -8.09
N MET A 253 -16.82 -1.74 -7.24
CA MET A 253 -16.23 -1.20 -6.02
C MET A 253 -16.94 -1.86 -4.83
N ARG A 254 -16.25 -2.07 -3.71
CA ARG A 254 -16.86 -2.60 -2.49
C ARG A 254 -16.19 -2.07 -1.24
N ASN A 255 -16.97 -1.74 -0.22
CA ASN A 255 -16.43 -1.31 1.07
C ASN A 255 -16.69 -2.30 2.21
N ALA A 256 -16.08 -2.01 3.36
CA ALA A 256 -16.19 -2.82 4.58
C ALA A 256 -17.62 -3.04 5.11
N TYR A 257 -18.57 -2.17 4.76
CA TYR A 257 -19.98 -2.28 5.17
C TYR A 257 -20.86 -2.99 4.13
N GLY A 258 -20.25 -3.47 3.04
CA GLY A 258 -20.91 -4.24 1.99
C GLY A 258 -21.59 -3.41 0.91
N ALA A 259 -21.41 -2.08 0.90
CA ALA A 259 -21.84 -1.27 -0.23
C ALA A 259 -21.03 -1.63 -1.48
N ASP A 260 -21.68 -1.68 -2.64
CA ASP A 260 -21.11 -2.12 -3.91
C ASP A 260 -21.36 -1.14 -5.09
N ASP A 261 -21.81 0.08 -4.78
CA ASP A 261 -22.06 1.15 -5.73
C ASP A 261 -21.37 2.47 -5.34
N GLU A 262 -21.34 3.43 -6.26
CA GLU A 262 -20.73 4.74 -6.01
C GLU A 262 -21.47 5.50 -4.90
N THR A 263 -22.79 5.38 -4.80
CA THR A 263 -23.61 6.05 -3.78
C THR A 263 -23.22 5.64 -2.35
N GLY A 264 -22.98 4.35 -2.14
CA GLY A 264 -22.62 3.76 -0.85
C GLY A 264 -21.11 3.78 -0.56
N CYS A 265 -20.28 4.11 -1.55
CA CYS A 265 -18.82 4.18 -1.39
C CYS A 265 -18.27 5.61 -1.35
N TRP A 266 -18.78 6.51 -2.20
CA TRP A 266 -18.32 7.90 -2.28
C TRP A 266 -18.58 8.66 -0.98
N SER A 267 -17.52 9.28 -0.42
CA SER A 267 -17.60 10.09 0.81
C SER A 267 -18.10 9.33 2.04
N ARG A 268 -18.09 7.99 1.97
CA ARG A 268 -18.41 7.14 3.11
C ARG A 268 -17.11 6.72 3.80
N ARG A 269 -17.17 6.69 5.13
CA ARG A 269 -16.11 6.12 5.94
C ARG A 269 -16.15 4.61 5.82
N ALA A 270 -15.00 3.97 5.66
CA ALA A 270 -14.89 2.52 5.65
C ALA A 270 -13.46 2.09 5.98
N HIS A 271 -13.31 0.96 6.67
CA HIS A 271 -12.01 0.42 7.06
C HIS A 271 -11.13 -0.01 5.87
N TRP A 272 -11.79 -0.36 4.76
CA TRP A 272 -11.15 -0.71 3.51
C TRP A 272 -12.09 -0.42 2.34
N MET A 273 -11.48 -0.27 1.17
CA MET A 273 -12.14 -0.17 -0.13
C MET A 273 -11.45 -1.12 -1.11
N ASP A 274 -12.24 -1.93 -1.80
CA ASP A 274 -11.79 -2.79 -2.88
C ASP A 274 -12.34 -2.31 -4.21
N TYR A 275 -11.52 -2.39 -5.24
CA TYR A 275 -11.90 -2.08 -6.62
C TYR A 275 -11.39 -3.19 -7.52
N CYS A 276 -12.30 -3.96 -8.11
CA CYS A 276 -11.98 -5.14 -8.90
C CYS A 276 -12.81 -5.21 -10.19
N GLY A 277 -12.33 -5.96 -11.18
CA GLY A 277 -13.05 -6.16 -12.44
C GLY A 277 -12.24 -6.96 -13.45
N PRO A 278 -12.84 -7.29 -14.61
CA PRO A 278 -12.13 -7.94 -15.70
C PRO A 278 -11.03 -7.03 -16.26
N VAL A 279 -9.81 -7.56 -16.40
CA VAL A 279 -8.65 -6.79 -16.87
C VAL A 279 -8.14 -7.26 -18.23
N GLY A 280 -7.93 -6.30 -19.14
CA GLY A 280 -7.53 -6.56 -20.53
C GLY A 280 -8.68 -7.08 -21.40
N GLY A 281 -8.38 -7.48 -22.64
CA GLY A 281 -9.36 -8.04 -23.59
C GLY A 281 -10.47 -7.08 -24.05
N GLU A 282 -11.27 -7.51 -25.02
CA GLU A 282 -12.47 -6.76 -25.43
C GLU A 282 -13.64 -7.03 -24.46
N THR A 283 -14.55 -6.06 -24.36
CA THR A 283 -15.78 -6.22 -23.57
C THR A 283 -16.58 -7.43 -24.08
N GLY A 284 -16.82 -8.42 -23.23
CA GLY A 284 -17.53 -9.65 -23.55
C GLY A 284 -16.65 -10.91 -23.65
N GLU A 285 -15.32 -10.79 -23.63
CA GLU A 285 -14.41 -11.93 -23.56
C GLU A 285 -14.22 -12.42 -22.11
N THR A 286 -13.90 -13.71 -21.94
CA THR A 286 -13.46 -14.26 -20.65
C THR A 286 -12.13 -13.63 -20.28
N ARG A 287 -12.17 -12.76 -19.27
CA ARG A 287 -11.03 -11.98 -18.79
C ARG A 287 -10.73 -12.40 -17.35
N LEU A 288 -9.47 -12.33 -16.96
CA LEU A 288 -9.09 -12.49 -15.56
C LEU A 288 -9.75 -11.36 -14.76
N THR A 289 -10.43 -11.69 -13.66
CA THR A 289 -10.82 -10.69 -12.67
C THR A 289 -9.63 -10.42 -11.77
N ALA A 290 -9.30 -9.16 -11.56
CA ALA A 290 -8.26 -8.73 -10.65
C ALA A 290 -8.67 -7.43 -9.96
N GLY A 291 -7.96 -7.04 -8.92
CA GLY A 291 -8.30 -5.84 -8.18
C GLY A 291 -7.24 -5.35 -7.21
N PHE A 292 -7.60 -4.24 -6.56
CA PHE A 292 -6.82 -3.58 -5.54
C PHE A 292 -7.72 -3.31 -4.35
N ALA A 293 -7.40 -3.91 -3.21
CA ALA A 293 -7.99 -3.52 -1.93
C ALA A 293 -7.01 -2.65 -1.15
N VAL A 294 -7.48 -1.54 -0.61
CA VAL A 294 -6.68 -0.65 0.24
C VAL A 294 -7.25 -0.67 1.64
N PHE A 295 -6.42 -1.03 2.61
CA PHE A 295 -6.75 -1.05 4.03
C PHE A 295 -6.25 0.22 4.69
N ASP A 296 -7.14 0.90 5.41
CA ASP A 296 -6.76 1.99 6.29
C ASP A 296 -6.23 1.43 7.62
N HIS A 297 -5.26 2.09 8.22
CA HIS A 297 -4.65 1.64 9.47
C HIS A 297 -5.26 2.35 10.69
N PRO A 298 -5.51 1.64 11.82
CA PRO A 298 -6.10 2.23 13.04
C PRO A 298 -5.38 3.48 13.58
N ASP A 299 -4.06 3.56 13.40
CA ASP A 299 -3.26 4.72 13.85
C ASP A 299 -3.34 5.94 12.91
N ASN A 300 -4.01 5.83 11.77
CA ASN A 300 -4.15 6.96 10.87
C ASN A 300 -5.08 8.02 11.45
N LEU A 301 -4.77 9.29 11.18
CA LEU A 301 -5.67 10.40 11.49
C LEU A 301 -7.06 10.14 10.90
N ARG A 302 -8.10 10.30 11.74
CA ARG A 302 -9.53 10.17 11.38
C ARG A 302 -9.96 8.76 10.97
N TYR A 303 -9.22 7.72 11.38
CA TYR A 303 -9.58 6.32 11.15
C TYR A 303 -11.02 5.94 11.59
N PRO A 304 -11.76 5.13 10.78
CA PRO A 304 -11.48 4.84 9.38
C PRO A 304 -11.69 6.08 8.50
N THR A 305 -10.83 6.21 7.50
CA THR A 305 -10.87 7.27 6.49
C THR A 305 -12.17 7.26 5.67
N ALA A 306 -12.50 8.39 5.06
CA ALA A 306 -13.51 8.48 4.02
C ALA A 306 -12.87 8.18 2.66
N TRP A 307 -13.68 7.75 1.68
CA TRP A 307 -13.17 7.33 0.38
C TRP A 307 -13.65 8.23 -0.75
N HIS A 308 -12.70 8.73 -1.54
CA HIS A 308 -12.98 9.26 -2.88
C HIS A 308 -13.13 8.05 -3.80
N VAL A 309 -14.30 7.75 -4.37
CA VAL A 309 -14.48 6.59 -5.28
C VAL A 309 -15.36 6.94 -6.47
N ARG A 310 -14.87 6.72 -7.69
CA ARG A 310 -15.63 7.02 -8.91
C ARG A 310 -15.77 5.78 -9.78
N GLY A 311 -16.94 5.61 -10.39
CA GLY A 311 -17.25 4.51 -11.29
C GLY A 311 -16.33 4.43 -12.50
N TYR A 312 -15.65 5.52 -12.85
CA TYR A 312 -14.62 5.53 -13.90
C TYR A 312 -13.27 4.91 -13.47
N GLY A 313 -13.17 4.28 -12.30
CA GLY A 313 -11.98 3.52 -11.90
C GLY A 313 -11.02 4.22 -10.94
N LEU A 314 -11.39 5.36 -10.35
CA LEU A 314 -10.56 6.04 -9.35
C LEU A 314 -11.04 5.70 -7.96
N PHE A 315 -10.11 5.40 -7.06
CA PHE A 315 -10.38 5.43 -5.64
C PHE A 315 -9.17 5.92 -4.82
N ALA A 316 -9.43 6.65 -3.73
CA ALA A 316 -8.38 7.20 -2.87
C ALA A 316 -8.82 7.26 -1.41
N ALA A 317 -7.90 6.95 -0.51
CA ALA A 317 -8.07 7.11 0.93
C ALA A 317 -8.01 8.60 1.29
N ASN A 318 -9.15 9.21 1.60
CA ASN A 318 -9.28 10.66 1.79
C ASN A 318 -9.83 11.02 3.19
N CYS A 319 -8.90 11.25 4.12
CA CYS A 319 -9.26 11.64 5.49
C CYS A 319 -9.63 13.13 5.63
N TRP A 320 -9.79 13.86 4.52
CA TRP A 320 -10.24 15.26 4.47
C TRP A 320 -11.53 15.46 3.67
N MET A 321 -12.17 14.38 3.20
CA MET A 321 -13.36 14.51 2.35
C MET A 321 -14.57 15.12 3.08
N VAL A 322 -14.73 14.80 4.36
CA VAL A 322 -15.91 15.16 5.18
C VAL A 322 -15.55 15.94 6.44
N TRP A 323 -14.35 16.51 6.49
CA TRP A 323 -13.81 17.19 7.66
C TRP A 323 -13.17 18.51 7.28
N ASP A 324 -13.07 19.42 8.24
CA ASP A 324 -12.39 20.69 8.06
C ASP A 324 -10.89 20.52 7.77
N ASP A 325 -10.31 21.61 7.28
CA ASP A 325 -8.88 21.80 7.08
C ASP A 325 -8.09 21.34 8.32
N HIS A 326 -6.95 20.69 8.07
CA HIS A 326 -6.07 20.22 9.13
C HIS A 326 -4.77 21.02 9.11
N ARG A 327 -4.51 21.75 10.20
CA ARG A 327 -3.28 22.51 10.37
C ARG A 327 -2.24 21.67 11.11
N CYS A 328 -1.10 21.47 10.47
CA CYS A 328 0.12 20.93 11.06
C CYS A 328 1.06 22.10 11.39
N GLU A 329 1.55 22.15 12.64
CA GLU A 329 2.55 23.15 13.04
C GLU A 329 3.91 22.86 12.38
N ALA A 330 4.76 23.87 12.29
CA ALA A 330 6.09 23.73 11.69
C ALA A 330 6.95 22.70 12.46
N ASN A 331 7.80 21.98 11.74
CA ASN A 331 8.69 20.93 12.25
C ASN A 331 7.94 19.79 12.98
N THR A 332 6.78 19.41 12.47
CA THR A 332 6.03 18.23 12.91
C THR A 332 5.98 17.18 11.81
N GLU A 333 5.81 15.93 12.22
CA GLU A 333 5.64 14.79 11.31
C GLU A 333 4.25 14.18 11.51
N THR A 334 3.57 13.82 10.41
CA THR A 334 2.30 13.08 10.44
C THR A 334 2.39 11.88 9.51
N THR A 335 2.22 10.68 10.06
CA THR A 335 2.37 9.43 9.32
C THR A 335 1.04 8.77 9.02
N PHE A 336 0.87 8.40 7.75
CA PHE A 336 -0.23 7.59 7.22
C PHE A 336 0.28 6.23 6.77
N ARG A 337 -0.51 5.19 7.02
CA ARG A 337 -0.21 3.79 6.78
C ARG A 337 -1.34 3.15 5.97
N TRP A 338 -1.01 2.49 4.88
CA TRP A 338 -1.97 1.70 4.12
C TRP A 338 -1.37 0.36 3.75
N ARG A 339 -2.22 -0.67 3.70
CA ARG A 339 -1.89 -1.93 3.04
C ARG A 339 -2.67 -2.03 1.75
N VAL A 340 -1.98 -2.22 0.64
CA VAL A 340 -2.56 -2.51 -0.66
C VAL A 340 -2.45 -4.01 -0.92
N VAL A 341 -3.59 -4.66 -1.10
CA VAL A 341 -3.68 -6.05 -1.55
C VAL A 341 -3.97 -6.03 -3.05
N ILE A 342 -2.99 -6.43 -3.86
CA ILE A 342 -3.13 -6.62 -5.30
C ILE A 342 -3.54 -8.07 -5.53
N HIS A 343 -4.75 -8.31 -6.01
CA HIS A 343 -5.34 -9.65 -6.00
C HIS A 343 -5.93 -10.09 -7.35
N THR A 344 -6.07 -11.40 -7.50
CA THR A 344 -6.92 -12.01 -8.53
C THR A 344 -8.21 -12.51 -7.91
N GLY A 345 -9.28 -12.48 -8.70
CA GLY A 345 -10.65 -12.77 -8.25
C GLY A 345 -11.40 -11.52 -7.83
N ASP A 346 -12.66 -11.71 -7.43
CA ASP A 346 -13.46 -10.65 -6.82
C ASP A 346 -13.16 -10.48 -5.31
N THR A 347 -13.80 -9.50 -4.67
CA THR A 347 -13.61 -9.20 -3.24
C THR A 347 -13.80 -10.41 -2.31
N ARG A 348 -14.71 -11.33 -2.66
CA ARG A 348 -14.99 -12.54 -1.86
C ARG A 348 -13.95 -13.62 -2.14
N GLU A 349 -13.65 -13.89 -3.41
CA GLU A 349 -12.65 -14.88 -3.81
C GLU A 349 -11.26 -14.54 -3.25
N ALA A 350 -10.90 -13.26 -3.23
CA ALA A 350 -9.65 -12.76 -2.65
C ALA A 350 -9.66 -12.67 -1.11
N ALA A 351 -10.80 -12.98 -0.46
CA ALA A 351 -10.98 -12.97 0.99
C ALA A 351 -10.59 -11.62 1.64
N ILE A 352 -10.93 -10.49 1.02
CA ILE A 352 -10.48 -9.16 1.42
C ILE A 352 -10.85 -8.82 2.88
N ALA A 353 -12.05 -9.19 3.32
CA ALA A 353 -12.50 -8.95 4.69
C ALA A 353 -11.65 -9.70 5.72
N ASP A 354 -11.30 -10.96 5.45
CA ASP A 354 -10.47 -11.77 6.34
C ASP A 354 -9.03 -11.25 6.38
N ARG A 355 -8.47 -10.90 5.21
CA ARG A 355 -7.14 -10.27 5.09
C ARG A 355 -7.05 -8.96 5.88
N PHE A 356 -8.12 -8.16 5.88
CA PHE A 356 -8.19 -6.96 6.70
C PHE A 356 -8.20 -7.28 8.19
N LEU A 357 -8.98 -8.28 8.64
CA LEU A 357 -8.98 -8.71 10.04
C LEU A 357 -7.61 -9.22 10.48
N ASP A 358 -6.88 -9.92 9.62
CA ASP A 358 -5.49 -10.32 9.89
C ASP A 358 -4.52 -9.14 9.94
N TYR A 359 -4.78 -8.07 9.20
CA TYR A 359 -4.00 -6.84 9.23
C TYR A 359 -4.17 -6.06 10.53
N VAL A 360 -5.41 -5.91 11.04
CA VAL A 360 -5.70 -5.10 12.23
C VAL A 360 -5.82 -5.89 13.53
N ASP A 361 -6.02 -7.20 13.46
CA ASP A 361 -6.19 -8.08 14.61
C ASP A 361 -5.55 -9.46 14.37
N GLY A 362 -4.24 -9.48 14.16
CA GLY A 362 -3.46 -10.69 13.90
C GLY A 362 -3.41 -11.70 15.06
N PRO A 363 -2.59 -12.76 14.94
CA PRO A 363 -2.47 -13.78 15.98
C PRO A 363 -2.05 -13.21 17.34
N ARG A 364 -2.61 -13.77 18.42
CA ARG A 364 -2.19 -13.45 19.79
C ARG A 364 -0.76 -13.95 19.96
N THR A 365 0.12 -13.05 20.41
CA THR A 365 1.56 -13.29 20.48
C THR A 365 1.98 -13.44 21.93
N GLN A 366 2.67 -14.54 22.23
CA GLN A 366 3.35 -14.75 23.51
C GLN A 366 4.81 -15.09 23.25
N TRP A 367 5.72 -14.37 23.91
CA TRP A 367 7.15 -14.63 23.90
C TRP A 367 7.59 -15.17 25.26
N ASP A 368 8.23 -16.33 25.26
CA ASP A 368 8.94 -16.84 26.43
C ASP A 368 10.44 -16.65 26.20
N GLN A 369 10.98 -15.59 26.81
CA GLN A 369 12.41 -15.35 26.89
C GLN A 369 12.95 -16.20 28.04
N HIS A 370 13.84 -17.14 27.75
CA HIS A 370 14.62 -17.77 28.82
C HIS A 370 15.52 -16.67 29.39
N GLU A 371 15.29 -16.27 30.64
CA GLU A 371 16.25 -15.45 31.38
C GLU A 371 17.61 -16.15 31.32
N ALA A 372 18.61 -15.45 30.80
CA ALA A 372 19.98 -15.92 30.70
C ALA A 372 20.69 -15.87 32.05
#